data_AF-A0A350T2U6-F1
#
_entry.id   AF-A0A350T2U6-F1
#
_cell.length_a   1.000
_cell.length_b   1.000
_cell.length_c   1.000
_cell.angle_alpha   90.00
_cell.angle_beta   90.00
_cell.angle_gamma   90.00
#
_symmetry.space_group_name_H-M   'P 1'
#
loop_
_entity.id
_entity.type
_entity.pdbx_description
1 polymer ?
#
loop_
_entity_poly.entity_id
_entity_poly.type
_entity_poly.pdbx_seq_one_letter_code
_entity_poly.pdbx_strand_id
1 'polypeptide(L)'
;MAWHRGSLLLLCVHHSRSRHGAEHRHHPDHGLWHTRHARESGRASASSAFRAAEKNAARATTCDGRYLLIADDSFTNPFDEDDVFELYDLRVTVERIEGRSVCGLEVGDYFELTESSQVRIPAGKHFCLYALQSVLPLLPAKQRILDPDDWLEYDTLVACPDVDERLIMRIERIARSTFRTDDLT
;
A
#
# COMPACT_ATOMS: atom_id res chain seq x y z
N MET A 1 -33.38 -54.26 14.57
CA MET A 1 -34.12 -53.15 15.21
C MET A 1 -33.35 -51.87 14.92
N ALA A 2 -33.59 -51.17 13.81
CA ALA A 2 -34.69 -50.26 13.50
C ALA A 2 -34.34 -48.77 13.81
N TRP A 3 -34.12 -48.00 12.73
CA TRP A 3 -34.36 -46.56 12.43
C TRP A 3 -34.21 -45.49 13.54
N HIS A 4 -33.59 -44.32 13.30
CA HIS A 4 -34.11 -43.15 12.55
C HIS A 4 -32.96 -42.21 12.11
N ARG A 5 -32.86 -41.76 10.83
CA ARG A 5 -33.37 -40.47 10.24
C ARG A 5 -33.12 -39.28 11.19
N GLY A 6 -32.35 -38.23 10.88
CA GLY A 6 -32.15 -37.48 9.64
C GLY A 6 -32.59 -36.03 9.91
N SER A 7 -31.75 -35.03 9.63
CA SER A 7 -32.21 -33.64 9.43
C SER A 7 -31.14 -32.81 8.72
N LEU A 8 -31.41 -32.59 7.44
CA LEU A 8 -30.74 -31.69 6.53
C LEU A 8 -31.30 -30.28 6.80
N LEU A 9 -30.49 -29.35 7.34
CA LEU A 9 -30.92 -27.95 7.42
C LEU A 9 -30.52 -27.24 6.12
N LEU A 10 -31.50 -27.10 5.24
CA LEU A 10 -31.49 -26.25 4.06
C LEU A 10 -31.65 -24.80 4.54
N LEU A 11 -30.61 -23.96 4.43
CA LEU A 11 -30.77 -22.53 4.67
C LEU A 11 -31.17 -21.84 3.36
N CYS A 12 -32.36 -21.26 3.36
CA CYS A 12 -32.94 -20.49 2.27
C CYS A 12 -32.06 -19.29 1.88
N VAL A 13 -31.82 -19.17 0.58
CA VAL A 13 -31.35 -17.96 -0.10
C VAL A 13 -32.42 -16.88 0.00
N HIS A 14 -32.09 -15.74 0.61
CA HIS A 14 -32.93 -14.53 0.52
C HIS A 14 -32.29 -13.52 -0.42
N HIS A 15 -32.84 -13.44 -1.62
CA HIS A 15 -32.42 -12.56 -2.70
C HIS A 15 -33.26 -11.27 -2.62
N SER A 16 -32.76 -10.22 -1.97
CA SER A 16 -33.42 -8.91 -2.01
C SER A 16 -32.94 -8.12 -3.22
N ARG A 17 -33.71 -8.19 -4.32
CA ARG A 17 -33.61 -7.23 -5.42
C ARG A 17 -34.18 -5.89 -4.96
N SER A 18 -33.37 -4.84 -4.97
CA SER A 18 -33.85 -3.45 -4.99
C SER A 18 -33.45 -2.83 -6.33
N ARG A 19 -34.45 -2.56 -7.16
CA ARG A 19 -34.35 -1.72 -8.36
C ARG A 19 -34.88 -0.34 -7.98
N HIS A 20 -34.05 0.69 -8.07
CA HIS A 20 -34.53 2.04 -8.32
C HIS A 20 -33.54 2.75 -9.24
N GLY A 21 -33.98 2.97 -10.47
CA GLY A 21 -33.42 4.00 -11.34
C GLY A 21 -34.16 5.31 -11.11
N ALA A 22 -33.44 6.42 -11.23
CA ALA A 22 -33.98 7.69 -11.68
C ALA A 22 -32.81 8.51 -12.24
N GLU A 23 -32.83 8.65 -13.55
CA GLU A 23 -31.99 9.50 -14.37
C GLU A 23 -32.44 10.97 -14.19
N HIS A 24 -31.50 11.89 -13.99
CA HIS A 24 -31.74 13.31 -14.25
C HIS A 24 -30.46 13.97 -14.75
N ARG A 25 -30.49 14.38 -16.03
CA ARG A 25 -29.54 15.32 -16.64
C ARG A 25 -30.14 16.72 -16.58
N HIS A 26 -29.33 17.73 -16.25
CA HIS A 26 -29.10 18.91 -17.09
C HIS A 26 -28.00 19.84 -16.51
N HIS A 27 -27.07 20.23 -17.39
CA HIS A 27 -26.09 21.35 -17.37
C HIS A 27 -26.83 22.73 -17.33
N PRO A 28 -26.21 23.95 -17.31
CA PRO A 28 -24.79 24.30 -17.40
C PRO A 28 -24.30 25.50 -16.52
N ASP A 29 -23.02 25.87 -16.72
CA ASP A 29 -22.43 27.24 -16.69
C ASP A 29 -21.40 27.66 -15.62
N HIS A 30 -20.19 27.87 -16.14
CA HIS A 30 -19.26 29.01 -15.98
C HIS A 30 -19.04 29.65 -14.61
N GLY A 31 -17.81 29.52 -14.11
CA GLY A 31 -17.26 30.34 -13.02
C GLY A 31 -15.74 30.45 -13.11
N LEU A 32 -15.26 31.46 -13.84
CA LEU A 32 -13.89 31.94 -13.84
C LEU A 32 -13.51 32.40 -12.42
N TRP A 33 -12.42 31.90 -11.85
CA TRP A 33 -11.77 32.51 -10.69
C TRP A 33 -10.32 32.82 -11.02
N HIS A 34 -10.11 34.06 -11.48
CA HIS A 34 -8.82 34.73 -11.35
C HIS A 34 -8.63 35.16 -9.90
N THR A 35 -7.52 34.80 -9.28
CA THR A 35 -6.89 35.63 -8.25
C THR A 35 -5.39 35.69 -8.50
N ARG A 36 -4.89 36.93 -8.55
CA ARG A 36 -3.49 37.29 -8.75
C ARG A 36 -3.02 37.95 -7.45
N HIS A 37 -1.77 37.65 -7.09
CA HIS A 37 -0.88 38.36 -6.17
C HIS A 37 -1.18 38.30 -4.66
N ALA A 38 -0.21 37.76 -3.91
CA ALA A 38 0.72 38.60 -3.15
C ALA A 38 2.00 37.82 -2.82
N ARG A 39 3.15 38.40 -3.20
CA ARG A 39 4.46 38.09 -2.65
C ARG A 39 4.51 38.75 -1.28
N GLU A 40 4.84 37.99 -0.24
CA GLU A 40 5.48 38.54 0.95
C GLU A 40 6.81 37.84 1.20
N SER A 41 7.83 38.68 1.19
CA SER A 41 9.22 38.42 1.46
C SER A 41 9.48 38.36 2.96
N GLY A 42 10.20 37.32 3.39
CA GLY A 42 11.28 37.45 4.37
C GLY A 42 10.93 37.50 5.85
N ARG A 43 11.19 36.40 6.55
CA ARG A 43 12.01 36.41 7.78
C ARG A 43 12.59 35.03 8.05
N ALA A 44 13.91 34.92 7.90
CA ALA A 44 14.69 33.85 8.49
C ALA A 44 14.91 34.16 9.98
N SER A 45 14.78 33.15 10.86
CA SER A 45 15.54 33.06 12.11
C SER A 45 15.23 31.74 12.83
N ALA A 46 16.22 30.83 12.82
CA ALA A 46 16.64 29.94 13.90
C ALA A 46 15.58 29.26 14.80
N SER A 47 15.50 27.92 14.70
CA SER A 47 15.23 27.02 15.85
C SER A 47 15.37 25.55 15.42
N SER A 48 16.57 25.13 15.04
CA SER A 48 16.92 23.72 14.78
C SER A 48 17.46 23.02 16.04
N ALA A 49 17.08 23.43 17.26
CA ALA A 49 17.81 23.03 18.47
C ALA A 49 16.99 22.43 19.63
N PHE A 50 15.67 22.34 19.64
CA PHE A 50 14.96 21.84 20.84
C PHE A 50 13.67 21.04 20.57
N ARG A 51 13.64 20.21 19.52
CA ARG A 51 12.60 19.16 19.34
C ARG A 51 13.10 17.76 19.71
N ALA A 52 14.15 17.67 20.52
CA ALA A 52 14.70 16.40 21.00
C ALA A 52 14.22 16.01 22.43
N ALA A 53 13.36 16.80 23.06
CA ALA A 53 13.00 16.61 24.48
C ALA A 53 11.53 16.19 24.74
N GLU A 54 10.74 15.87 23.70
CA GLU A 54 9.32 15.51 23.84
C GLU A 54 9.00 14.04 23.47
N LYS A 55 10.01 13.18 23.27
CA LYS A 55 9.79 11.78 22.86
C LYS A 55 9.51 10.77 24.00
N ASN A 56 9.33 11.21 25.24
CA ASN A 56 8.97 10.31 26.36
C ASN A 56 7.87 10.88 27.25
N ALA A 57 6.70 11.13 26.67
CA ALA A 57 5.47 11.25 27.43
C ALA A 57 4.60 10.03 27.12
N ALA A 58 4.82 8.94 27.86
CA ALA A 58 3.89 7.83 27.92
C ALA A 58 2.52 8.36 28.36
N ARG A 59 1.62 8.58 27.39
CA ARG A 59 0.26 9.06 27.68
C ARG A 59 -0.63 7.86 27.98
N ALA A 60 -0.43 7.28 29.16
CA ALA A 60 -1.37 6.33 29.74
C ALA A 60 -2.31 7.10 30.68
N THR A 61 -3.58 7.21 30.27
CA THR A 61 -4.65 7.74 31.11
C THR A 61 -5.17 6.61 31.99
N THR A 62 -4.98 6.68 33.32
CA THR A 62 -5.88 6.02 34.27
C THR A 62 -6.00 6.79 35.59
N CYS A 63 -7.22 6.79 36.10
CA CYS A 63 -7.63 7.14 37.46
C CYS A 63 -6.87 6.28 38.49
N ASP A 64 -6.56 6.86 39.66
CA ASP A 64 -5.97 6.20 40.84
C ASP A 64 -4.44 6.03 40.90
N GLY A 65 -3.71 7.14 40.66
CA GLY A 65 -2.84 7.74 41.68
C GLY A 65 -1.76 6.92 42.41
N ARG A 66 -1.24 5.81 41.88
CA ARG A 66 -0.05 5.14 42.45
C ARG A 66 0.95 4.75 41.36
N TYR A 67 1.98 5.57 41.20
CA TYR A 67 3.17 5.23 40.44
C TYR A 67 4.05 4.31 41.28
N LEU A 68 4.14 3.04 40.91
CA LEU A 68 5.33 2.25 41.18
C LEU A 68 6.25 2.47 39.98
N LEU A 69 7.22 3.36 40.13
CA LEU A 69 8.29 3.53 39.15
C LEU A 69 9.17 2.28 39.22
N ILE A 70 8.90 1.31 38.35
CA ILE A 70 9.93 0.35 37.95
C ILE A 70 10.78 1.11 36.94
N ALA A 71 11.74 1.89 37.44
CA ALA A 71 12.85 2.37 36.65
C ALA A 71 13.76 1.16 36.43
N ASP A 72 13.45 0.38 35.40
CA ASP A 72 14.42 -0.55 34.85
C ASP A 72 15.33 0.28 33.96
N ASP A 73 16.42 0.76 34.57
CA ASP A 73 17.49 1.53 33.93
C ASP A 73 18.33 0.65 32.97
N SER A 74 17.89 -0.59 32.71
CA SER A 74 18.50 -1.54 31.78
C SER A 74 17.58 -1.96 30.63
N PHE A 75 16.59 -1.12 30.28
CA PHE A 75 16.09 -1.14 28.90
C PHE A 75 17.16 -0.53 28.00
N THR A 76 18.22 -1.30 27.72
CA THR A 76 19.05 -1.05 26.54
C THR A 76 18.07 -0.99 25.39
N ASN A 77 17.88 0.19 24.84
CA ASN A 77 17.17 0.32 23.59
C ASN A 77 17.95 -0.57 22.61
N PRO A 78 17.41 -1.68 22.10
CA PRO A 78 18.18 -2.59 21.25
C PRO A 78 18.57 -1.94 19.90
N PHE A 79 18.21 -0.68 19.71
CA PHE A 79 18.46 0.20 18.57
C PHE A 79 19.76 1.01 18.71
N ASP A 80 20.86 0.39 19.16
CA ASP A 80 22.19 1.03 19.09
C ASP A 80 22.92 0.58 17.79
N GLU A 81 23.20 1.58 16.94
CA GLU A 81 24.18 1.66 15.82
C GLU A 81 24.20 0.46 14.84
N ASP A 82 23.41 0.35 13.77
CA ASP A 82 22.58 1.26 13.00
C ASP A 82 21.27 0.51 12.73
N ASP A 83 20.09 1.15 12.85
CA ASP A 83 18.79 0.51 12.52
C ASP A 83 18.63 0.31 11.01
N VAL A 84 19.54 -0.44 10.40
CA VAL A 84 19.61 -0.69 8.97
C VAL A 84 18.94 -1.99 8.60
N PHE A 85 18.31 -1.99 7.44
CA PHE A 85 17.73 -3.17 6.82
C PHE A 85 17.88 -3.11 5.30
N GLU A 86 17.78 -4.26 4.65
CA GLU A 86 17.86 -4.36 3.21
C GLU A 86 16.46 -4.59 2.62
N LEU A 87 16.19 -3.91 1.50
CA LEU A 87 15.05 -4.19 0.64
C LEU A 87 15.51 -4.37 -0.80
N TYR A 88 14.74 -5.12 -1.56
CA TYR A 88 14.88 -5.16 -3.00
C TYR A 88 14.03 -4.08 -3.66
N ASP A 89 14.61 -3.42 -4.66
CA ASP A 89 13.84 -2.73 -5.68
C ASP A 89 13.15 -3.78 -6.55
N LEU A 90 11.91 -3.50 -6.93
CA LEU A 90 11.09 -4.42 -7.71
C LEU A 90 10.81 -3.82 -9.08
N ARG A 91 10.76 -4.68 -10.10
CA ARG A 91 10.14 -4.37 -11.38
C ARG A 91 8.89 -5.21 -11.53
N VAL A 92 7.80 -4.58 -11.94
CA VAL A 92 6.56 -5.25 -12.31
C VAL A 92 6.35 -5.05 -13.80
N THR A 93 6.43 -6.14 -14.55
CA THR A 93 6.35 -6.14 -16.02
C THR A 93 5.07 -6.82 -16.47
N VAL A 94 4.41 -6.29 -17.50
CA VAL A 94 3.32 -6.99 -18.20
C VAL A 94 3.92 -8.18 -18.95
N GLU A 95 3.76 -9.37 -18.39
CA GLU A 95 4.30 -10.62 -18.92
C GLU A 95 3.53 -11.07 -20.16
N ARG A 96 2.19 -11.06 -20.06
CA ARG A 96 1.30 -11.47 -21.15
C ARG A 96 -0.09 -10.88 -20.97
N ILE A 97 -0.82 -10.80 -22.08
CA ILE A 97 -2.22 -10.39 -22.14
C ILE A 97 -2.97 -11.46 -22.92
N GLU A 98 -3.89 -12.17 -22.26
CA GLU A 98 -4.61 -13.30 -22.87
C GLU A 98 -5.95 -12.88 -23.51
N GLY A 99 -6.35 -11.63 -23.30
CA GLY A 99 -7.54 -11.03 -23.87
C GLY A 99 -7.22 -9.77 -24.67
N ARG A 100 -8.19 -8.85 -24.74
CA ARG A 100 -8.01 -7.56 -25.39
C ARG A 100 -7.64 -6.51 -24.34
N SER A 101 -6.49 -5.87 -24.47
CA SER A 101 -6.14 -4.69 -23.68
C SER A 101 -7.09 -3.53 -24.00
N VAL A 102 -7.82 -3.03 -23.01
CA VAL A 102 -8.65 -1.81 -23.09
C VAL A 102 -8.03 -0.64 -22.34
N CYS A 103 -7.14 -0.92 -21.38
CA CYS A 103 -6.36 0.08 -20.65
C CYS A 103 -5.13 0.62 -21.42
N GLY A 104 -4.84 0.04 -22.60
CA GLY A 104 -3.77 0.50 -23.48
C GLY A 104 -2.36 0.05 -23.07
N LEU A 105 -2.25 -0.91 -22.15
CA LEU A 105 -0.99 -1.57 -21.83
C LEU A 105 -0.62 -2.61 -22.90
N GLU A 106 0.68 -2.77 -23.10
CA GLU A 106 1.28 -3.76 -24.00
C GLU A 106 2.21 -4.71 -23.23
N VAL A 107 2.49 -5.88 -23.81
CA VAL A 107 3.47 -6.81 -23.24
C VAL A 107 4.84 -6.13 -23.19
N GLY A 108 5.48 -6.19 -22.03
CA GLY A 108 6.75 -5.52 -21.77
C GLY A 108 6.62 -4.11 -21.17
N ASP A 109 5.42 -3.50 -21.12
CA ASP A 109 5.22 -2.30 -20.30
C ASP A 109 5.47 -2.64 -18.83
N TYR A 110 6.08 -1.72 -18.08
CA TYR A 110 6.48 -1.97 -16.71
C TYR A 110 6.44 -0.72 -15.84
N PHE A 111 6.45 -0.92 -14.53
CA PHE A 111 6.82 0.08 -13.55
C PHE A 111 7.82 -0.51 -12.56
N GLU A 112 8.52 0.37 -11.85
CA GLU A 112 9.50 -0.02 -10.83
C GLU A 112 9.07 0.52 -9.47
N LEU A 113 9.26 -0.27 -8.43
CA LEU A 113 9.24 0.18 -7.04
C LEU A 113 10.68 0.31 -6.57
N THR A 114 11.10 1.55 -6.35
CA THR A 114 12.46 1.92 -5.97
C THR A 114 12.46 2.69 -4.66
N GLU A 115 13.61 2.78 -4.00
CA GLU A 115 13.78 3.65 -2.82
C GLU A 115 12.72 3.37 -1.73
N SER A 116 12.47 2.07 -1.47
CA SER A 116 11.46 1.55 -0.53
C SER A 116 9.99 1.80 -0.93
N SER A 117 9.64 2.98 -1.45
CA SER A 117 8.24 3.45 -1.59
C SER A 117 7.91 4.19 -2.88
N GLN A 118 8.87 4.39 -3.80
CA GLN A 118 8.65 5.20 -5.00
C GLN A 118 8.30 4.35 -6.20
N VAL A 119 7.07 4.53 -6.71
CA VAL A 119 6.64 3.96 -7.98
C VAL A 119 7.13 4.85 -9.13
N ARG A 120 7.93 4.28 -10.03
CA ARG A 120 8.49 4.93 -11.22
C ARG A 120 7.94 4.26 -12.48
N ILE A 121 7.35 5.06 -13.37
CA ILE A 121 6.84 4.62 -14.67
C ILE A 121 7.72 5.26 -15.75
N PRO A 122 8.11 4.54 -16.82
CA PRO A 122 8.89 5.11 -17.92
C PRO A 122 8.25 6.38 -18.51
N ALA A 123 9.09 7.32 -18.95
CA ALA A 123 8.61 8.61 -19.45
C ALA A 123 7.66 8.44 -20.66
N GLY A 124 6.53 9.16 -20.63
CA GLY A 124 5.52 9.10 -21.68
C GLY A 124 4.66 7.82 -21.67
N LYS A 125 4.84 6.95 -20.68
CA LYS A 125 3.99 5.78 -20.45
C LYS A 125 3.03 6.04 -19.29
N HIS A 126 2.02 5.19 -19.18
CA HIS A 126 1.11 5.10 -18.04
C HIS A 126 1.05 3.66 -17.56
N PHE A 127 0.47 3.46 -16.38
CA PHE A 127 0.13 2.12 -15.90
C PHE A 127 -1.35 2.06 -15.53
N CYS A 128 -1.99 0.92 -15.79
CA CYS A 128 -3.41 0.73 -15.48
C CYS A 128 -3.62 0.76 -13.96
N LEU A 129 -4.55 1.60 -13.49
CA LEU A 129 -4.88 1.73 -12.06
C LEU A 129 -5.35 0.41 -11.45
N TYR A 130 -6.16 -0.37 -12.17
CA TYR A 130 -6.72 -1.62 -11.68
C TYR A 130 -5.67 -2.75 -11.65
N ALA A 131 -4.79 -2.79 -12.65
CA ALA A 131 -3.63 -3.68 -12.61
C ALA A 131 -2.74 -3.32 -11.41
N LEU A 132 -2.45 -2.03 -11.21
CA LEU A 132 -1.67 -1.56 -10.06
C LEU A 132 -2.32 -1.97 -8.72
N GLN A 133 -3.63 -1.77 -8.56
CA GLN A 133 -4.37 -2.18 -7.36
C GLN A 133 -4.18 -3.67 -7.02
N SER A 134 -4.13 -4.55 -8.00
CA SER A 134 -3.94 -6.00 -7.76
C SER A 134 -2.56 -6.36 -7.26
N VAL A 135 -1.52 -5.63 -7.70
CA VAL A 135 -0.12 -5.95 -7.36
C VAL A 135 0.37 -5.25 -6.09
N LEU A 136 -0.12 -4.03 -5.81
CA LEU A 136 0.32 -3.21 -4.68
C LEU A 136 0.34 -3.94 -3.32
N PRO A 137 -0.66 -4.75 -2.94
CA PRO A 137 -0.66 -5.44 -1.64
C PRO A 137 0.49 -6.43 -1.46
N LEU A 138 1.07 -6.93 -2.56
CA LEU A 138 2.11 -7.95 -2.55
C LEU A 138 3.52 -7.35 -2.53
N LEU A 139 3.67 -6.10 -2.97
CA LEU A 139 4.99 -5.48 -3.15
C LEU A 139 5.81 -5.41 -1.85
N PRO A 140 5.27 -4.98 -0.70
CA PRO A 140 6.07 -4.89 0.53
C PRO A 140 6.66 -6.24 0.95
N ALA A 141 5.88 -7.33 0.81
CA ALA A 141 6.37 -8.67 1.10
C ALA A 141 7.46 -9.08 0.08
N LYS A 142 7.23 -8.81 -1.21
CA LYS A 142 8.17 -9.15 -2.29
C LYS A 142 9.50 -8.38 -2.25
N GLN A 143 9.53 -7.21 -1.62
CA GLN A 143 10.78 -6.47 -1.35
C GLN A 143 11.70 -7.20 -0.35
N ARG A 144 11.19 -8.16 0.41
CA ARG A 144 11.93 -8.93 1.43
C ARG A 144 12.19 -10.35 0.94
N ILE A 145 13.23 -11.00 1.47
CA ILE A 145 13.37 -12.45 1.36
C ILE A 145 12.39 -13.08 2.33
N LEU A 146 11.51 -13.95 1.83
CA LEU A 146 10.58 -14.72 2.64
C LEU A 146 11.15 -16.12 2.90
N ASP A 147 10.43 -16.91 3.69
CA ASP A 147 10.79 -18.31 3.91
C ASP A 147 10.79 -19.07 2.57
N PRO A 148 11.79 -19.92 2.29
CA PRO A 148 11.84 -20.67 1.05
C PRO A 148 10.58 -21.51 0.83
N ASP A 149 9.94 -22.07 1.85
CA ASP A 149 8.74 -22.90 1.68
C ASP A 149 7.43 -22.08 1.62
N ASP A 150 7.50 -20.75 1.66
CA ASP A 150 6.33 -19.87 1.47
C ASP A 150 5.97 -19.76 -0.03
N TRP A 151 4.69 -20.00 -0.34
CA TRP A 151 4.16 -19.82 -1.69
C TRP A 151 4.41 -18.40 -2.21
N LEU A 152 4.40 -17.40 -1.33
CA LEU A 152 4.63 -16.01 -1.69
C LEU A 152 6.10 -15.74 -2.03
N GLU A 153 7.06 -16.59 -1.68
CA GLU A 153 8.45 -16.44 -2.16
C GLU A 153 8.51 -16.81 -3.65
N TYR A 154 7.93 -17.95 -4.04
CA TYR A 154 8.01 -18.50 -5.39
C TYR A 154 7.04 -17.90 -6.40
N ASP A 155 5.80 -17.60 -5.99
CA ASP A 155 4.79 -17.11 -6.94
C ASP A 155 5.07 -15.67 -7.32
N THR A 156 5.34 -15.43 -8.60
CA THR A 156 5.74 -14.11 -9.14
C THR A 156 4.68 -13.50 -10.03
N LEU A 157 3.57 -14.20 -10.28
CA LEU A 157 2.58 -13.78 -11.24
C LEU A 157 1.35 -13.18 -10.55
N VAL A 158 0.86 -12.07 -11.10
CA VAL A 158 -0.32 -11.38 -10.59
C VAL A 158 -1.24 -11.04 -11.75
N ALA A 159 -2.52 -11.36 -11.61
CA ALA A 159 -3.52 -11.06 -12.62
C ALA A 159 -4.19 -9.71 -12.37
N CYS A 160 -4.38 -8.94 -13.44
CA CYS A 160 -5.29 -7.80 -13.46
C CYS A 160 -6.72 -8.28 -13.13
N PRO A 161 -7.50 -7.51 -12.36
CA PRO A 161 -8.86 -7.92 -11.97
C PRO A 161 -9.86 -7.89 -13.14
N ASP A 162 -9.50 -7.30 -14.29
CA ASP A 162 -10.34 -7.29 -15.48
C ASP A 162 -10.34 -8.67 -16.18
N VAL A 163 -11.50 -9.32 -16.13
CA VAL A 163 -11.74 -10.67 -16.68
C VAL A 163 -11.66 -10.74 -18.20
N ASP A 164 -11.85 -9.62 -18.91
CA ASP A 164 -11.81 -9.56 -20.36
C ASP A 164 -10.38 -9.31 -20.86
N GLU A 165 -9.59 -8.50 -20.14
CA GLU A 165 -8.18 -8.27 -20.48
C GLU A 165 -7.31 -9.50 -20.17
N ARG A 166 -7.52 -10.15 -19.01
CA ARG A 166 -6.66 -11.22 -18.49
C ARG A 166 -5.17 -10.89 -18.60
N LEU A 167 -4.83 -9.67 -18.24
CA LEU A 167 -3.45 -9.20 -18.19
C LEU A 167 -2.75 -9.87 -17.00
N ILE A 168 -1.57 -10.43 -17.24
CA ILE A 168 -0.73 -11.06 -16.23
C ILE A 168 0.58 -10.29 -16.12
N MET A 169 0.92 -9.92 -14.89
CA MET A 169 2.14 -9.21 -14.54
C MET A 169 3.10 -10.15 -13.83
N ARG A 170 4.40 -9.90 -13.98
CA ARG A 170 5.47 -10.57 -13.24
C ARG A 170 6.16 -9.59 -12.32
N ILE A 171 6.37 -9.97 -11.06
CA ILE A 171 7.19 -9.24 -10.09
C ILE A 171 8.60 -9.84 -10.09
N GLU A 172 9.60 -9.00 -10.27
CA GLU A 172 11.01 -9.37 -10.26
C GLU A 172 11.79 -8.46 -9.31
N ARG A 173 12.71 -9.04 -8.53
CA ARG A 173 13.68 -8.29 -7.74
C ARG A 173 14.84 -7.88 -8.65
N ILE A 174 15.17 -6.58 -8.72
CA ILE A 174 16.16 -6.06 -9.68
C ILE A 174 17.44 -5.54 -9.03
N ALA A 175 17.35 -4.90 -7.86
CA ALA A 175 18.48 -4.34 -7.14
C ALA A 175 18.23 -4.47 -5.63
N ARG A 176 19.29 -4.41 -4.83
CA ARG A 176 19.21 -4.45 -3.37
C ARG A 176 19.80 -3.17 -2.80
N SER A 177 19.07 -2.58 -1.86
CA SER A 177 19.40 -1.29 -1.25
C SER A 177 19.29 -1.40 0.26
N THR A 178 20.21 -0.74 0.98
CA THR A 178 20.22 -0.65 2.44
C THR A 178 19.57 0.66 2.88
N PHE A 179 18.67 0.59 3.85
CA PHE A 179 17.94 1.73 4.40
C PHE A 179 18.17 1.81 5.89
N ARG A 180 18.13 3.02 6.46
CA ARG A 180 17.98 3.22 7.92
C ARG A 180 16.51 3.41 8.26
N THR A 181 16.09 2.93 9.42
CA THR A 181 14.71 3.04 9.90
C THR A 181 14.29 4.51 10.05
N ASP A 182 15.14 5.34 10.65
CA ASP A 182 14.89 6.78 10.86
C ASP A 182 14.71 7.58 9.55
N ASP A 183 15.21 7.10 8.41
CA ASP A 183 15.04 7.78 7.12
C ASP A 183 13.64 7.54 6.52
N LEU A 184 12.88 6.58 7.06
CA LEU A 184 11.61 6.08 6.50
C LEU A 184 10.40 6.24 7.44
N THR A 185 10.58 6.79 8.65
CA THR A 185 9.54 7.01 9.67
C THR A 185 9.58 8.42 10.25
#